data_AF-A0A498NNR9-F1
#
_entry.id   AF-A0A498NNR9-F1
#
_cell.length_a   1.000
_cell.length_b   1.000
_cell.length_c   1.000
_cell.angle_alpha   90.00
_cell.angle_beta   90.00
_cell.angle_gamma   90.00
#
_symmetry.space_group_name_H-M   'P 1'
#
loop_
_entity.id
_entity.type
_entity.pdbx_description
1 polymer ?
#
loop_
_entity_poly.entity_id
_entity_poly.type
_entity_poly.pdbx_seq_one_letter_code
_entity_poly.pdbx_strand_id
1 'polypeptide(L)'
;MNILKEFRDEVTKYMIVLFTKGDALEERPIENYLKELHSHLKKIIQIYGERYHVFNKIEKNKQHEVSSLLKMMNKMVKRNEEKCYTETMYNKNKKQLRNEVENSVAENENENSCDADGKQKGDKPASRT
;
A
#
# COMPACT_ATOMS: atom_id res chain seq x y z
N MET A 1 8.71 -1.67 -5.29
CA MET A 1 7.29 -2.01 -5.51
C MET A 1 6.50 -1.58 -4.28
N ASN A 2 5.62 -0.59 -4.40
CA ASN A 2 4.75 -0.16 -3.28
C ASN A 2 3.36 -0.76 -3.55
N ILE A 3 3.11 -1.90 -2.91
CA ILE A 3 1.92 -2.72 -3.17
C ILE A 3 0.63 -1.91 -2.96
N LEU A 4 0.60 -0.99 -1.99
CA LEU A 4 -0.57 -0.12 -1.78
C LEU A 4 -0.80 0.86 -2.92
N LYS A 5 0.27 1.42 -3.48
CA LYS A 5 0.15 2.30 -4.66
C LYS A 5 -0.35 1.54 -5.87
N GLU A 6 0.08 0.29 -6.04
CA GLU A 6 -0.20 -0.49 -7.25
C GLU A 6 -1.54 -1.25 -7.18
N PHE A 7 -1.97 -1.68 -5.98
CA PHE A 7 -3.10 -2.61 -5.81
C PHE A 7 -4.19 -2.10 -4.87
N ARG A 8 -4.06 -0.86 -4.35
CA ARG A 8 -5.03 -0.18 -3.47
C ARG A 8 -5.33 -0.93 -2.17
N ASP A 9 -6.16 -0.32 -1.33
CA ASP A 9 -6.48 -0.87 -0.01
C ASP A 9 -7.26 -2.19 -0.09
N GLU A 10 -7.96 -2.46 -1.19
CA GLU A 10 -8.75 -3.69 -1.36
C GLU A 10 -7.89 -4.95 -1.40
N VAL A 11 -6.69 -4.90 -2.00
CA VAL A 11 -5.79 -6.07 -2.03
C VAL A 11 -5.31 -6.48 -0.64
N THR A 12 -5.22 -5.52 0.29
CA THR A 12 -4.62 -5.75 1.61
C THR A 12 -5.36 -6.85 2.37
N LYS A 13 -6.68 -6.96 2.16
CA LYS A 13 -7.57 -7.97 2.74
C LYS A 13 -7.20 -9.40 2.33
N TYR A 14 -6.50 -9.56 1.21
CA TYR A 14 -6.15 -10.86 0.60
C TYR A 14 -4.67 -11.20 0.74
N MET A 15 -3.90 -10.42 1.52
CA MET A 15 -2.46 -10.60 1.66
C MET A 15 -2.05 -11.07 3.06
N ILE A 16 -0.94 -11.79 3.07
CA ILE A 16 -0.24 -12.32 4.25
C ILE A 16 1.24 -11.92 4.13
N VAL A 17 1.83 -11.40 5.21
CA VAL A 17 3.26 -11.11 5.28
C VAL A 17 4.03 -12.37 5.70
N LEU A 18 5.00 -12.80 4.90
CA LEU A 18 5.83 -13.95 5.23
C LEU A 18 7.23 -13.52 5.67
N PHE A 19 7.59 -13.81 6.91
CA PHE A 19 8.96 -13.71 7.40
C PHE A 19 9.67 -15.03 7.11
N THR A 20 10.81 -14.96 6.44
CA THR A 20 11.64 -16.13 6.16
C THR A 20 12.88 -16.11 7.05
N LYS A 21 13.56 -17.26 7.17
CA LYS A 21 14.71 -17.43 8.06
C LYS A 21 14.34 -17.20 9.54
N GLY A 22 13.19 -17.70 9.98
CA GLY A 22 12.82 -17.56 11.40
C GLY A 22 13.79 -18.29 12.34
N ASP A 23 14.58 -19.23 11.84
CA ASP A 23 15.72 -19.83 12.52
C ASP A 23 16.81 -18.82 12.92
N ALA A 24 16.92 -17.69 12.22
CA ALA A 24 17.80 -16.59 12.59
C ALA A 24 17.30 -15.77 13.79
N LEU A 25 16.12 -16.10 14.34
CA LEU A 25 15.61 -15.46 15.56
C LEU A 25 16.23 -16.04 16.84
N GLU A 26 17.09 -17.07 16.77
CA GLU A 26 17.77 -17.64 17.96
C GLU A 26 16.80 -17.97 19.12
N GLU A 27 15.67 -18.62 18.79
CA GLU A 27 14.58 -18.95 19.74
C GLU A 27 13.82 -17.74 20.33
N ARG A 28 14.16 -16.52 19.91
CA ARG A 28 13.40 -15.32 20.27
C ARG A 28 12.01 -15.36 19.62
N PRO A 29 10.93 -15.07 20.38
CA PRO A 29 9.61 -14.88 19.82
C PRO A 29 9.60 -13.77 18.77
N ILE A 30 8.92 -14.02 17.65
CA ILE A 30 8.78 -13.03 16.56
C ILE A 30 8.15 -11.74 17.08
N GLU A 31 7.26 -11.79 18.06
CA GLU A 31 6.61 -10.62 18.67
C GLU A 31 7.64 -9.66 19.26
N ASN A 32 8.71 -10.20 19.86
CA ASN A 32 9.78 -9.38 20.40
C ASN A 32 10.59 -8.75 19.28
N TYR A 33 10.85 -9.47 18.18
CA TYR A 33 11.46 -8.89 17.00
C TYR A 33 10.57 -7.78 16.40
N LEU A 34 9.25 -8.01 16.30
CA LEU A 34 8.28 -7.04 15.80
C LEU A 34 8.25 -5.75 16.63
N LYS A 35 8.45 -5.83 17.96
CA LYS A 35 8.55 -4.65 18.83
C LYS A 35 9.77 -3.78 18.52
N GLU A 36 10.87 -4.38 18.08
CA GLU A 36 12.11 -3.67 17.73
C GLU A 36 12.15 -3.20 16.28
N LEU A 37 11.24 -3.70 15.44
CA LEU A 37 11.20 -3.32 14.04
C LEU A 37 10.99 -1.81 13.83
N HIS A 38 11.61 -1.34 12.73
CA HIS A 38 11.38 -0.02 12.18
C HIS A 38 9.87 0.24 12.03
N SER A 39 9.43 1.46 12.36
CA SER A 39 8.02 1.89 12.34
C SER A 39 7.32 1.56 11.02
N HIS A 40 8.06 1.65 9.91
CA HIS A 40 7.57 1.31 8.58
C HIS A 40 7.12 -0.16 8.45
N LEU A 41 7.88 -1.12 9.00
CA LEU A 41 7.54 -2.53 8.87
C LEU A 41 6.37 -2.92 9.79
N LYS A 42 6.26 -2.29 10.97
CA LYS A 42 5.04 -2.38 11.80
C LYS A 42 3.82 -1.89 11.05
N LYS A 43 3.93 -0.74 10.37
CA LYS A 43 2.85 -0.18 9.54
C LYS A 43 2.45 -1.14 8.43
N ILE A 44 3.41 -1.77 7.76
CA ILE A 44 3.15 -2.82 6.74
C ILE A 44 2.29 -3.95 7.33
N ILE A 45 2.67 -4.52 8.47
CA ILE A 45 1.90 -5.61 9.09
C ILE A 45 0.48 -5.17 9.45
N GLN A 46 0.34 -3.94 9.97
CA GLN A 46 -0.96 -3.37 10.34
C GLN A 46 -1.86 -3.14 9.11
N ILE A 47 -1.30 -2.62 8.01
CA ILE A 47 -2.00 -2.46 6.72
C ILE A 47 -2.56 -3.80 6.25
N TYR A 48 -1.79 -4.88 6.40
CA TYR A 48 -2.22 -6.23 6.04
C TYR A 48 -2.99 -6.94 7.17
N GLY A 49 -3.63 -6.17 8.05
CA GLY A 49 -4.53 -6.63 9.11
C GLY A 49 -3.91 -7.67 10.03
N GLU A 50 -2.66 -7.43 10.43
CA GLU A 50 -1.88 -8.23 11.37
C GLU A 50 -1.72 -9.70 10.95
N ARG A 51 -1.82 -9.97 9.64
CA ARG A 51 -1.58 -11.30 9.08
C ARG A 51 -0.11 -11.45 8.73
N TYR A 52 0.64 -12.08 9.62
CA TYR A 52 2.00 -12.50 9.34
C TYR A 52 2.26 -13.95 9.75
N HIS A 53 3.21 -14.58 9.09
CA HIS A 53 3.69 -15.92 9.42
C HIS A 53 5.21 -15.96 9.32
N VAL A 54 5.84 -16.74 10.19
CA VAL A 54 7.28 -16.95 10.20
C VAL A 54 7.53 -18.34 9.67
N PHE A 55 8.47 -18.45 8.73
CA PHE A 55 8.82 -19.70 8.09
C PHE A 55 10.24 -20.12 8.50
N ASN A 56 10.33 -21.24 9.23
CA ASN A 56 11.58 -21.83 9.68
C ASN A 56 12.10 -22.86 8.68
N LYS A 57 13.29 -22.63 8.09
CA LYS A 57 13.84 -23.55 7.08
C LYS A 57 14.54 -24.78 7.68
N ILE A 58 15.05 -24.65 8.91
CA ILE A 58 15.88 -25.66 9.59
C ILE A 58 15.04 -26.72 10.32
N GLU A 59 13.74 -26.49 10.53
CA GLU A 59 12.89 -27.43 11.25
C GLU A 59 12.63 -28.75 10.49
N LYS A 60 12.73 -29.86 11.22
CA LYS A 60 12.30 -31.20 10.76
C LYS A 60 10.79 -31.28 10.52
N ASN A 61 10.01 -30.30 10.96
CA ASN A 61 8.54 -30.32 10.96
C ASN A 61 7.92 -29.35 9.94
N LYS A 62 8.40 -29.37 8.70
CA LYS A 62 7.86 -28.58 7.57
C LYS A 62 6.34 -28.70 7.42
N GLN A 63 5.76 -29.85 7.80
CA GLN A 63 4.31 -30.07 7.75
C GLN A 63 3.55 -29.15 8.71
N HIS A 64 4.10 -28.89 9.90
CA HIS A 64 3.49 -27.98 10.87
C HIS A 64 3.47 -26.53 10.36
N GLU A 65 4.59 -26.05 9.81
CA GLU A 65 4.71 -24.72 9.22
C GLU A 65 3.71 -24.51 8.08
N VAL A 66 3.65 -25.44 7.14
CA VAL A 66 2.69 -25.40 6.02
C VAL A 66 1.25 -25.46 6.55
N SER A 67 0.96 -26.31 7.54
CA SER A 67 -0.38 -26.40 8.15
C SER A 67 -0.79 -25.09 8.82
N SER A 68 0.13 -24.42 9.52
CA SER A 68 -0.10 -23.13 10.16
C SER A 68 -0.42 -22.04 9.13
N LEU A 69 0.36 -21.97 8.05
CA LEU A 69 0.10 -21.04 6.94
C LEU A 69 -1.25 -21.29 6.28
N LEU A 70 -1.59 -22.56 5.99
CA LEU A 70 -2.89 -22.93 5.41
C LEU A 70 -4.06 -22.57 6.33
N LYS A 71 -3.93 -22.76 7.65
CA LYS A 71 -4.94 -22.30 8.62
C LYS A 71 -5.14 -20.78 8.55
N MET A 72 -4.06 -20.02 8.39
CA MET A 72 -4.16 -18.56 8.28
C MET A 72 -4.80 -18.14 6.95
N MET A 73 -4.44 -18.78 5.83
CA MET A 73 -5.11 -18.58 4.54
C MET A 73 -6.61 -18.87 4.63
N ASN A 74 -7.01 -19.98 5.25
CA ASN A 74 -8.41 -20.34 5.44
C ASN A 74 -9.17 -19.29 6.26
N LYS A 75 -8.56 -18.77 7.35
CA LYS A 75 -9.15 -17.69 8.14
C LYS A 75 -9.31 -16.40 7.33
N MET A 76 -8.32 -16.07 6.50
CA MET A 76 -8.36 -14.90 5.62
C MET A 76 -9.49 -15.03 4.59
N VAL A 77 -9.59 -16.16 3.89
CA VAL A 77 -10.66 -16.42 2.91
C VAL A 77 -12.04 -16.33 3.55
N LYS A 78 -12.24 -16.91 4.74
CA LYS A 78 -13.51 -16.79 5.49
C LYS A 78 -13.85 -15.34 5.83
N ARG A 79 -12.87 -14.53 6.26
CA ARG A 79 -13.07 -13.09 6.53
C ARG A 79 -13.42 -12.30 5.27
N ASN A 80 -13.01 -12.78 4.11
CA ASN A 80 -13.36 -12.21 2.81
C ASN A 80 -14.61 -12.85 2.18
N GLU A 81 -15.50 -13.41 2.99
CA GLU A 81 -16.77 -14.01 2.53
C GLU A 81 -16.57 -15.12 1.49
N GLU A 82 -15.51 -15.91 1.66
CA GLU A 82 -15.11 -16.97 0.73
C GLU A 82 -14.75 -16.48 -0.68
N LYS A 83 -14.52 -15.17 -0.84
CA LYS A 83 -14.11 -14.56 -2.11
C LYS A 83 -12.60 -14.57 -2.24
N CYS A 84 -12.15 -14.59 -3.49
CA CYS A 84 -10.76 -14.36 -3.88
C CYS A 84 -10.59 -12.93 -4.41
N TYR A 85 -9.36 -12.44 -4.40
CA TYR A 85 -9.03 -11.24 -5.18
C TYR A 85 -9.14 -11.59 -6.68
N THR A 86 -9.93 -10.82 -7.43
CA THR A 86 -10.25 -11.12 -8.82
C THR A 86 -9.58 -10.17 -9.80
N GLU A 87 -9.49 -10.57 -11.06
CA GLU A 87 -9.05 -9.69 -12.14
C GLU A 87 -9.97 -8.45 -12.27
N THR A 88 -11.27 -8.60 -11.99
CA THR A 88 -12.19 -7.45 -11.98
C THR A 88 -11.81 -6.42 -10.93
N MET A 89 -11.46 -6.86 -9.71
CA MET A 89 -10.94 -5.97 -8.66
C MET A 89 -9.62 -5.32 -9.07
N TYR A 90 -8.71 -6.10 -9.67
CA TYR A 90 -7.44 -5.57 -10.19
C TYR A 90 -7.64 -4.47 -11.24
N ASN A 91 -8.47 -4.72 -12.25
CA ASN A 91 -8.75 -3.77 -13.33
C ASN A 91 -9.45 -2.52 -12.80
N LYS A 92 -10.37 -2.66 -11.84
CA LYS A 92 -11.01 -1.54 -11.15
C LYS A 92 -9.97 -0.67 -10.43
N ASN A 93 -9.08 -1.29 -9.65
CA ASN A 93 -8.03 -0.59 -8.91
C ASN A 93 -7.05 0.13 -9.85
N LYS A 94 -6.68 -0.51 -10.96
CA LYS A 94 -5.83 0.08 -12.00
C LYS A 94 -6.49 1.28 -12.68
N LYS A 95 -7.80 1.20 -12.97
CA LYS A 95 -8.57 2.31 -13.54
C LYS A 95 -8.65 3.50 -12.57
N GLN A 96 -8.92 3.24 -11.29
CA GLN A 96 -8.92 4.29 -10.26
C GLN A 96 -7.56 4.99 -10.16
N LEU A 97 -6.46 4.22 -10.20
CA LEU A 97 -5.11 4.78 -10.20
C LEU A 97 -4.81 5.67 -11.40
N ARG A 98 -5.24 5.25 -12.60
CA ARG A 98 -5.12 6.08 -13.80
C ARG A 98 -5.89 7.40 -13.65
N ASN A 99 -7.15 7.34 -13.23
CA ASN A 99 -8.01 8.51 -13.09
C ASN A 99 -7.48 9.52 -12.07
N GLU A 100 -6.96 9.06 -10.92
CA GLU A 100 -6.36 9.95 -9.91
C GLU A 100 -5.12 10.68 -10.46
N VAL A 101 -4.28 9.98 -11.22
CA VAL A 101 -3.12 10.60 -11.87
C VAL A 101 -3.58 11.64 -12.89
N GLU A 102 -4.54 11.31 -13.76
CA GLU A 102 -5.06 12.23 -14.78
C GLU A 102 -5.72 13.47 -14.14
N ASN A 103 -6.53 13.30 -13.09
CA ASN A 103 -7.13 14.42 -12.36
C ASN A 103 -6.08 15.30 -11.66
N SER A 104 -5.06 14.69 -11.03
CA SER A 104 -4.00 15.45 -10.38
C SER A 104 -3.18 16.29 -11.38
N VAL A 105 -3.03 15.84 -12.62
CA VAL A 105 -2.37 16.64 -13.68
C VAL A 105 -3.26 17.79 -14.12
N ALA A 106 -4.56 17.56 -14.33
CA ALA A 106 -5.50 18.59 -14.75
C ALA A 106 -5.69 19.71 -13.70
N GLU A 107 -5.71 19.37 -12.40
CA GLU A 107 -5.81 20.36 -11.32
C GLU A 107 -4.56 21.26 -11.25
N ASN A 108 -3.36 20.69 -11.41
CA ASN A 108 -2.11 21.45 -11.44
C ASN A 108 -2.01 22.40 -12.66
N GLU A 109 -2.63 22.05 -13.79
CA GLU A 109 -2.67 22.92 -14.98
C GLU A 109 -3.67 24.09 -14.82
N ASN A 110 -4.76 23.89 -14.08
CA ASN A 110 -5.76 24.92 -13.84
C ASN A 110 -5.27 25.99 -12.85
N GLU A 111 -4.55 25.58 -11.80
CA GLU A 111 -3.96 26.51 -10.81
C GLU A 111 -2.85 27.39 -11.40
N ASN A 112 -2.08 26.89 -12.38
CA ASN A 112 -1.05 27.67 -13.09
C ASN A 112 -1.62 28.69 -14.11
N SER A 113 -2.93 28.68 -14.38
CA SER A 113 -3.55 29.63 -15.33
C SER A 113 -4.03 30.93 -14.67
N CYS A 114 -4.21 30.96 -13.34
CA CYS A 114 -4.78 32.10 -12.63
C CYS A 114 -3.78 33.23 -12.29
N ASP A 115 -2.47 32.99 -12.43
CA ASP A 115 -1.42 33.98 -12.08
C ASP A 115 -0.97 34.88 -13.26
N ALA A 116 -1.55 34.75 -14.46
CA ALA A 116 -1.06 35.45 -15.65
C ALA A 116 -1.80 36.77 -16.00
N ASP A 117 -2.97 37.08 -15.42
CA ASP A 117 -3.75 38.27 -15.79
C ASP A 117 -3.70 39.35 -14.71
N GLY A 118 -2.59 40.09 -14.66
CA GLY A 118 -2.36 41.06 -13.59
C GLY A 118 -1.35 42.17 -13.83
N LYS A 119 -1.15 42.70 -15.05
CA LYS A 119 -0.71 44.11 -15.28
C LYS A 119 -0.59 44.49 -16.75
N GLN A 120 -1.51 45.34 -17.22
CA GLN A 120 -1.18 46.65 -17.82
C GLN A 120 -2.48 47.34 -18.32
N LYS A 121 -2.93 48.35 -17.57
CA LYS A 121 -3.71 49.48 -18.10
C LYS A 121 -3.31 50.73 -17.31
N GLY A 122 -2.88 51.76 -18.02
CA GLY A 122 -2.46 53.03 -17.43
C GLY A 122 -1.70 53.90 -18.43
N ASP A 123 -2.44 54.53 -19.32
CA ASP A 123 -2.02 55.40 -20.42
C ASP A 123 -1.12 56.58 -19.99
N LYS A 124 -0.12 56.91 -20.82
CA LYS A 124 0.35 58.30 -21.03
C LYS A 124 -0.41 58.84 -22.25
N PRO A 125 -0.79 60.12 -22.36
CA PRO A 125 0.09 61.27 -22.06
C PRO A 125 -0.63 62.52 -21.49
N ALA A 126 0.15 63.49 -21.00
CA ALA A 126 -0.26 64.90 -21.03
C ALA A 126 0.98 65.78 -21.20
N SER A 127 0.92 66.66 -22.20
CA SER A 127 1.88 67.71 -22.50
C SER A 127 1.12 69.04 -22.52
N ARG A 128 1.82 70.15 -22.22
CA ARG A 128 1.38 71.55 -21.98
C ARG A 128 0.81 71.78 -20.58
N THR A 129 1.22 72.84 -19.86
CA THR A 129 1.62 74.19 -20.29
C THR A 129 2.98 74.61 -19.74
#